data_AF-A0A415F394-F1
#
_entry.id   AF-A0A415F394-F1
#
_cell.length_a   1.000
_cell.length_b   1.000
_cell.length_c   1.000
_cell.angle_alpha   90.00
_cell.angle_beta   90.00
_cell.angle_gamma   90.00
#
_symmetry.space_group_name_H-M   'P 1'
#
loop_
_entity.id
_entity.type
_entity.pdbx_description
1 polymer ?
#
loop_
_entity_poly.entity_id
_entity_poly.type
_entity_poly.pdbx_seq_one_letter_code
_entity_poly.pdbx_strand_id
1 'polypeptide(L)'
;MKPHENKSILNGIKLMYRVNELWRKAFFFLLFVLMPLSLAAKTTDNIEQLLHSLDNAIAHSGDYVKVREARIRDWEQKLKTARRLSSKYDACFALFEEYRSYKNDMALKYINQCMELAFRMGDKKKVENAKALLAFQESTTGDYAESYDLLKSVNIADLDAEGKRNYLWACQHLYGEMAYYSNVPSLKKYYAGKRNAYQAAIDSTFSHDDDLYLQMQEVRARDAGNMKEALRLSDKRLAMTKPGTHQYAIVQFYRGMTYNQFGDKEQFLRCLLRSAICDVQLAVMDQGSLWEVANLLNAEPGEQKRSHEYIKFAWKSATVFNTPIRSRQIMPVLTQIEEGYQKELSSSNQHLRLMVACSALLLFVVMLLLYYVNKQRKRIAAAHHKLKETNHALQLANERLNEMNQSLNEMNQSLNESNKMKEVYIGRFLRLCAIYVDKIETMRKRVVKLVKARELNKLLEQMQAGEAYMGELYEYFDSAFLKLFPDFVEEFNALLKPKERIVLEDDSRLSTTLRIFALIRLGIEDSSKIAEFLHYSVNTIYNYRAKIKNSAICDREEFEQRVKQIGMK
;
A
#
# COMPACT_ATOMS: atom_id res chain seq x y z
N MET A 1 30.52 -30.06 -37.93
CA MET A 1 29.44 -29.68 -36.99
C MET A 1 28.10 -29.94 -37.67
N LYS A 2 27.23 -30.75 -37.04
CA LYS A 2 26.08 -31.42 -37.69
C LYS A 2 24.87 -30.48 -37.83
N PRO A 3 24.08 -30.57 -38.93
CA PRO A 3 22.89 -29.74 -39.19
C PRO A 3 21.61 -30.25 -38.49
N HIS A 4 21.73 -31.10 -37.47
CA HIS A 4 20.59 -31.79 -36.84
C HIS A 4 19.92 -31.02 -35.69
N GLU A 5 20.59 -30.04 -35.06
CA GLU A 5 20.03 -29.34 -33.88
C GLU A 5 19.03 -28.24 -34.24
N ASN A 6 19.13 -27.63 -35.43
CA ASN A 6 18.25 -26.51 -35.80
C ASN A 6 16.82 -26.93 -36.18
N LYS A 7 16.60 -28.18 -36.59
CA LYS A 7 15.27 -28.70 -36.95
C LYS A 7 14.39 -29.01 -35.73
N SER A 8 15.02 -29.37 -34.60
CA SER A 8 14.31 -29.71 -33.35
C SER A 8 13.66 -28.48 -32.71
N ILE A 9 14.42 -27.37 -32.63
CA ILE A 9 13.95 -26.11 -32.04
C ILE A 9 12.83 -25.49 -32.87
N LEU A 10 12.96 -25.50 -34.21
CA LEU A 10 11.94 -24.95 -35.11
C LEU A 10 10.63 -25.74 -35.07
N ASN A 11 10.69 -27.06 -34.88
CA ASN A 11 9.52 -27.91 -34.73
C ASN A 11 8.83 -27.70 -33.36
N GLY A 12 9.61 -27.47 -32.29
CA GLY A 12 9.07 -27.12 -30.96
C GLY A 12 8.29 -25.80 -30.96
N ILE A 13 8.81 -24.77 -31.63
CA ILE A 13 8.15 -23.46 -31.74
C ILE A 13 6.86 -23.56 -32.58
N LYS A 14 6.87 -24.33 -33.68
CA LYS A 14 5.66 -24.60 -34.48
C LYS A 14 4.58 -25.37 -33.71
N LEU A 15 4.98 -26.29 -32.83
CA LEU A 15 4.06 -27.05 -31.99
C LEU A 15 3.40 -26.15 -30.93
N MET A 16 4.16 -25.28 -30.27
CA MET A 16 3.60 -24.30 -29.32
C MET A 16 2.61 -23.34 -29.99
N TYR A 17 2.91 -22.84 -31.20
CA TYR A 17 2.01 -21.96 -31.93
C TYR A 17 0.68 -22.66 -32.30
N ARG A 18 0.74 -23.93 -32.75
CA ARG A 18 -0.47 -24.72 -33.05
C ARG A 18 -1.31 -25.02 -31.82
N VAL A 19 -0.68 -25.35 -30.69
CA VAL A 19 -1.39 -25.60 -29.43
C VAL A 19 -2.10 -24.33 -28.97
N ASN A 20 -1.44 -23.16 -29.03
CA ASN A 20 -2.04 -21.89 -28.64
C ASN A 20 -3.19 -21.47 -29.57
N GLU A 21 -3.10 -21.77 -30.87
CA GLU A 21 -4.17 -21.54 -31.83
C GLU A 21 -5.38 -22.46 -31.59
N LEU A 22 -5.14 -23.72 -31.21
CA LEU A 22 -6.19 -24.68 -30.84
C LEU A 22 -6.91 -24.27 -29.56
N TRP A 23 -6.19 -23.80 -28.54
CA TRP A 23 -6.79 -23.24 -27.31
C TRP A 23 -7.60 -21.98 -27.60
N ARG A 24 -7.11 -21.10 -28.48
CA ARG A 24 -7.86 -19.90 -28.89
C ARG A 24 -9.13 -20.27 -29.64
N LYS A 25 -9.07 -21.22 -30.58
CA LYS A 25 -10.25 -21.72 -31.32
C LYS A 25 -11.23 -22.44 -30.40
N ALA A 26 -10.76 -23.24 -29.45
CA ALA A 26 -11.59 -23.90 -28.45
C ALA A 26 -12.27 -22.88 -27.52
N PHE A 27 -11.57 -21.82 -27.11
CA PHE A 27 -12.14 -20.73 -26.33
C PHE A 27 -13.22 -19.96 -27.11
N PHE A 28 -12.96 -19.59 -28.37
CA PHE A 28 -13.96 -18.95 -29.23
C PHE A 28 -15.15 -19.86 -29.54
N PHE A 29 -14.92 -21.17 -29.72
CA PHE A 29 -15.99 -22.16 -29.93
C PHE A 29 -16.83 -22.35 -28.66
N LEU A 30 -16.21 -22.38 -27.47
CA LEU A 30 -16.92 -22.40 -26.19
C LEU A 30 -17.77 -21.14 -25.99
N LEU A 31 -17.24 -19.97 -26.36
CA LEU A 31 -17.96 -18.69 -26.33
C LEU A 31 -19.14 -18.67 -27.31
N PHE A 32 -18.98 -19.28 -28.49
CA PHE A 32 -19.99 -19.32 -29.55
C PHE A 32 -21.08 -20.38 -29.30
N VAL A 33 -20.75 -21.49 -28.64
CA VAL A 33 -21.69 -22.56 -28.25
C VAL A 33 -22.51 -22.16 -27.01
N LEU A 34 -21.98 -21.30 -26.13
CA LEU A 34 -22.72 -20.76 -24.99
C LEU A 34 -23.67 -19.60 -25.34
N MET A 35 -23.57 -19.04 -26.56
CA MET A 35 -24.33 -17.85 -26.96
C MET A 35 -25.77 -18.06 -27.49
N PRO A 36 -26.24 -19.22 -28.00
CA PRO A 36 -27.58 -19.31 -28.58
C PRO A 36 -28.67 -19.92 -27.67
N LEU A 37 -28.45 -20.18 -26.38
CA LEU A 37 -29.51 -20.74 -25.52
C LEU A 37 -30.49 -19.71 -24.89
N SER A 38 -30.37 -18.42 -25.19
CA SER A 38 -31.28 -17.38 -24.66
C SER A 38 -32.45 -17.02 -25.58
N LEU A 39 -32.57 -17.62 -26.77
CA LEU A 39 -33.59 -17.26 -27.75
C LEU A 39 -34.77 -18.25 -27.81
N ALA A 40 -35.34 -18.56 -26.65
CA ALA A 40 -36.65 -19.19 -26.53
C ALA A 40 -37.38 -18.75 -25.25
N ALA A 41 -37.29 -17.48 -24.88
CA ALA A 41 -38.18 -16.91 -23.87
C ALA A 41 -39.47 -16.45 -24.55
N LYS A 42 -40.57 -17.19 -24.33
CA LYS A 42 -41.92 -16.66 -24.52
C LYS A 42 -42.02 -15.32 -23.79
N THR A 43 -42.65 -14.33 -24.41
CA THR A 43 -42.99 -13.02 -23.85
C THR A 43 -43.77 -13.17 -22.55
N THR A 44 -43.05 -13.30 -21.45
CA THR A 44 -43.56 -13.33 -20.09
C THR A 44 -42.80 -12.19 -19.41
N ASP A 45 -43.50 -11.15 -18.93
CA ASP A 45 -42.86 -9.96 -18.34
C ASP A 45 -41.75 -10.37 -17.39
N ASN A 46 -40.51 -9.94 -17.61
CA ASN A 46 -39.44 -10.30 -16.69
C ASN A 46 -39.75 -9.68 -15.31
N ILE A 47 -39.59 -10.42 -14.22
CA ILE A 47 -39.81 -9.90 -12.86
C ILE A 47 -38.97 -8.64 -12.63
N GLU A 48 -37.74 -8.62 -13.12
CA GLU A 48 -36.87 -7.45 -13.01
C GLU A 48 -37.42 -6.22 -13.77
N GLN A 49 -38.09 -6.42 -14.90
CA GLN A 49 -38.77 -5.34 -15.62
C GLN A 49 -39.97 -4.81 -14.84
N LEU A 50 -40.71 -5.69 -14.16
CA LEU A 50 -41.82 -5.30 -13.30
C LEU A 50 -41.32 -4.57 -12.04
N LEU A 51 -40.24 -5.03 -11.41
CA LEU A 51 -39.60 -4.35 -10.29
C LEU A 51 -39.11 -2.96 -10.69
N HIS A 52 -38.40 -2.84 -11.81
CA HIS A 52 -37.99 -1.53 -12.32
C HIS A 52 -39.19 -0.63 -12.66
N SER A 53 -40.29 -1.20 -13.16
CA SER A 53 -41.52 -0.43 -13.42
C SER A 53 -42.16 0.07 -12.12
N LEU A 54 -42.15 -0.74 -11.06
CA LEU A 54 -42.61 -0.36 -9.73
C LEU A 54 -41.72 0.71 -9.10
N ASP A 55 -40.39 0.55 -9.19
CA ASP A 55 -39.40 1.56 -8.76
C ASP A 55 -39.69 2.91 -9.42
N ASN A 56 -39.90 2.89 -10.75
CA ASN A 56 -40.20 4.09 -11.52
C ASN A 56 -41.56 4.69 -11.14
N ALA A 57 -42.58 3.86 -10.90
CA ALA A 57 -43.90 4.33 -10.48
C ALA A 57 -43.85 4.99 -9.10
N ILE A 58 -43.09 4.43 -8.14
CA ILE A 58 -42.91 4.99 -6.80
C ILE A 58 -42.15 6.33 -6.89
N ALA A 59 -41.09 6.41 -7.70
CA ALA A 59 -40.32 7.64 -7.90
C ALA A 59 -41.16 8.79 -8.47
N HIS A 60 -42.11 8.48 -9.36
CA HIS A 60 -43.03 9.46 -9.96
C HIS A 60 -44.39 9.54 -9.27
N SER A 61 -44.53 8.95 -8.07
CA SER A 61 -45.81 8.88 -7.35
C SER A 61 -46.45 10.25 -7.10
N GLY A 62 -45.63 11.30 -6.89
CA GLY A 62 -46.10 12.67 -6.74
C GLY A 62 -46.84 13.21 -7.97
N ASP A 63 -46.51 12.76 -9.18
CA ASP A 63 -47.19 13.20 -10.40
C ASP A 63 -48.54 12.52 -10.57
N TYR A 64 -48.64 11.23 -10.23
CA TYR A 64 -49.92 10.52 -10.21
C TYR A 64 -50.90 11.11 -9.18
N VAL A 65 -50.38 11.48 -8.00
CA VAL A 65 -51.16 12.18 -6.97
C VAL A 65 -51.71 13.50 -7.52
N LYS A 66 -50.89 14.31 -8.20
CA LYS A 66 -51.35 15.59 -8.81
C LYS A 66 -52.49 15.37 -9.81
N VAL A 67 -52.43 14.31 -10.62
CA VAL A 67 -53.48 13.97 -11.59
C VAL A 67 -54.79 13.62 -10.88
N ARG A 68 -54.75 12.79 -9.83
CA ARG A 68 -55.94 12.49 -9.03
C ARG A 68 -56.48 13.73 -8.32
N GLU A 69 -55.62 14.53 -7.70
CA GLU A 69 -56.03 15.76 -7.02
C GLU A 69 -56.61 16.81 -7.96
N ALA A 70 -56.19 16.86 -9.24
CA ALA A 70 -56.83 17.69 -10.25
C ALA A 70 -58.28 17.26 -10.50
N ARG A 71 -58.55 15.97 -10.70
CA ARG A 71 -59.92 15.45 -10.85
C ARG A 71 -60.77 15.73 -9.62
N ILE A 72 -60.21 15.58 -8.42
CA ILE A 72 -60.89 15.92 -7.16
C ILE A 72 -61.28 17.40 -7.14
N ARG A 73 -60.36 18.31 -7.45
CA ARG A 73 -60.66 19.76 -7.49
C ARG A 73 -61.76 20.09 -8.50
N ASP A 74 -61.78 19.42 -9.66
CA ASP A 74 -62.85 19.60 -10.65
C ASP A 74 -64.22 19.18 -10.08
N TRP A 75 -64.28 18.07 -9.35
CA TRP A 75 -65.51 17.62 -8.70
C TRP A 75 -65.91 18.52 -7.53
N GLU A 76 -64.96 19.01 -6.73
CA GLU A 76 -65.24 20.00 -5.68
C GLU A 76 -65.82 21.29 -6.25
N GLN A 77 -65.28 21.76 -7.39
CA GLN A 77 -65.79 22.94 -8.07
C GLN A 77 -67.19 22.69 -8.66
N LYS A 78 -67.44 21.51 -9.25
CA LYS A 78 -68.79 21.10 -9.70
C LYS A 78 -69.78 21.05 -8.54
N LEU A 79 -69.39 20.51 -7.38
CA LEU A 79 -70.22 20.49 -6.18
C LEU A 79 -70.56 21.91 -5.70
N LYS A 80 -69.57 22.81 -5.67
CA LYS A 80 -69.74 24.20 -5.24
C LYS A 80 -70.67 24.99 -6.15
N THR A 81 -70.61 24.74 -7.46
CA THR A 81 -71.41 25.47 -8.48
C THR A 81 -72.77 24.86 -8.75
N ALA A 82 -72.98 23.59 -8.38
CA ALA A 82 -74.24 22.88 -8.57
C ALA A 82 -75.40 23.55 -7.81
N ARG A 83 -76.49 23.86 -8.52
CA ARG A 83 -77.71 24.44 -7.93
C ARG A 83 -78.73 23.40 -7.50
N ARG A 84 -78.88 22.32 -8.28
CA ARG A 84 -79.85 21.24 -8.04
C ARG A 84 -79.29 20.25 -7.02
N LEU A 85 -80.15 19.73 -6.14
CA LEU A 85 -79.76 18.71 -5.14
C LEU A 85 -79.24 17.43 -5.83
N SER A 86 -79.84 17.00 -6.93
CA SER A 86 -79.38 15.84 -7.69
C SER A 86 -77.95 16.02 -8.21
N SER A 87 -77.64 17.17 -8.82
CA SER A 87 -76.28 17.45 -9.31
C SER A 87 -75.26 17.56 -8.17
N LYS A 88 -75.67 18.05 -6.99
CA LYS A 88 -74.82 18.01 -5.79
C LYS A 88 -74.57 16.57 -5.33
N TYR A 89 -75.61 15.73 -5.33
CA TYR A 89 -75.47 14.31 -4.99
C TYR A 89 -74.48 13.62 -5.94
N ASP A 90 -74.65 13.81 -7.25
CA ASP A 90 -73.79 13.17 -8.25
C ASP A 90 -72.31 13.61 -8.10
N ALA A 91 -72.07 14.89 -7.81
CA ALA A 91 -70.73 15.41 -7.55
C ALA A 91 -70.15 14.87 -6.22
N CYS A 92 -70.95 14.82 -5.14
CA CYS A 92 -70.53 14.21 -3.88
C CYS A 92 -70.21 12.72 -4.03
N PHE A 93 -71.01 11.99 -4.81
CA PHE A 93 -70.79 10.57 -5.05
C PHE A 93 -69.51 10.33 -5.84
N ALA A 94 -69.24 11.15 -6.86
CA ALA A 94 -67.98 11.12 -7.58
C ALA A 94 -66.77 11.43 -6.67
N LEU A 95 -66.91 12.37 -5.74
CA LEU A 95 -65.88 12.66 -4.73
C LEU A 95 -65.67 11.46 -3.79
N PHE A 96 -66.73 10.81 -3.32
CA PHE A 96 -66.63 9.58 -2.55
C PHE A 96 -65.83 8.50 -3.30
N GLU A 97 -66.12 8.28 -4.58
CA GLU A 97 -65.39 7.29 -5.39
C GLU A 97 -63.91 7.65 -5.64
N GLU A 98 -63.55 8.93 -5.76
CA GLU A 98 -62.14 9.34 -5.82
C GLU A 98 -61.42 9.16 -4.47
N TYR A 99 -62.12 9.40 -3.36
CA TYR A 99 -61.54 9.37 -2.02
C TYR A 99 -61.49 7.98 -1.37
N ARG A 100 -62.42 7.06 -1.70
CA ARG A 100 -62.57 5.75 -1.01
C ARG A 100 -61.30 4.89 -0.97
N SER A 101 -60.39 5.09 -1.92
CA SER A 101 -59.09 4.41 -2.01
C SER A 101 -57.89 5.37 -1.78
N TYR A 102 -58.15 6.66 -1.53
CA TYR A 102 -57.15 7.72 -1.40
C TYR A 102 -57.04 8.26 0.03
N LYS A 103 -58.15 8.74 0.61
CA LYS A 103 -58.21 9.30 1.97
C LYS A 103 -59.54 8.92 2.61
N ASN A 104 -59.51 8.05 3.60
CA ASN A 104 -60.73 7.45 4.16
C ASN A 104 -61.64 8.50 4.81
N ASP A 105 -61.09 9.39 5.62
CA ASP A 105 -61.81 10.49 6.29
C ASP A 105 -62.64 11.33 5.31
N MET A 106 -62.07 11.65 4.14
CA MET A 106 -62.75 12.39 3.09
C MET A 106 -63.81 11.55 2.38
N ALA A 107 -63.57 10.24 2.20
CA ALA A 107 -64.58 9.33 1.67
C ALA A 107 -65.82 9.29 2.60
N LEU A 108 -65.59 9.12 3.91
CA LEU A 108 -66.65 9.13 4.93
C LEU A 108 -67.42 10.46 4.94
N LYS A 109 -66.73 11.59 4.80
CA LYS A 109 -67.38 12.90 4.67
C LYS A 109 -68.34 12.95 3.47
N TYR A 110 -67.88 12.56 2.28
CA TYR A 110 -68.70 12.71 1.06
C TYR A 110 -69.83 11.69 0.94
N ILE A 111 -69.68 10.46 1.44
CA ILE A 111 -70.79 9.49 1.46
C ILE A 111 -71.88 9.92 2.46
N ASN A 112 -71.51 10.50 3.61
CA ASN A 112 -72.47 11.10 4.53
C ASN A 112 -73.21 12.29 3.91
N GLN A 113 -72.50 13.14 3.14
CA GLN A 113 -73.16 14.20 2.37
C GLN A 113 -74.09 13.65 1.28
N CYS A 114 -73.74 12.55 0.62
CA CYS A 114 -74.64 11.87 -0.31
C CYS A 114 -75.93 11.44 0.38
N MET A 115 -75.82 10.84 1.57
CA MET A 115 -76.96 10.40 2.37
C MET A 115 -77.86 11.58 2.78
N GLU A 116 -77.28 12.70 3.23
CA GLU A 116 -78.05 13.92 3.56
C GLU A 116 -78.78 14.49 2.34
N LEU A 117 -78.09 14.58 1.19
CA LEU A 117 -78.68 15.09 -0.05
C LEU A 117 -79.79 14.18 -0.57
N ALA A 118 -79.61 12.86 -0.52
CA ALA A 118 -80.64 11.88 -0.88
C ALA A 118 -81.87 12.00 0.03
N PHE A 119 -81.67 12.18 1.34
CA PHE A 119 -82.75 12.41 2.29
C PHE A 119 -83.53 13.68 1.95
N ARG A 120 -82.83 14.79 1.67
CA ARG A 120 -83.45 16.07 1.26
C ARG A 120 -84.17 15.99 -0.08
N MET A 121 -83.76 15.08 -0.97
CA MET A 121 -84.44 14.80 -2.23
C MET A 121 -85.68 13.91 -2.06
N GLY A 122 -85.89 13.32 -0.89
CA GLY A 122 -86.91 12.29 -0.68
C GLY A 122 -86.60 10.96 -1.38
N ASP A 123 -85.35 10.76 -1.83
CA ASP A 123 -84.93 9.57 -2.57
C ASP A 123 -84.43 8.50 -1.58
N LYS A 124 -85.39 7.72 -1.04
CA LYS A 124 -85.09 6.66 -0.08
C LYS A 124 -84.12 5.61 -0.62
N LYS A 125 -84.18 5.31 -1.92
CA LYS A 125 -83.28 4.33 -2.56
C LYS A 125 -81.82 4.76 -2.42
N LYS A 126 -81.54 6.03 -2.71
CA LYS A 126 -80.20 6.61 -2.56
C LYS A 126 -79.75 6.70 -1.11
N VAL A 127 -80.65 6.97 -0.16
CA VAL A 127 -80.33 6.96 1.29
C VAL A 127 -79.87 5.57 1.71
N GLU A 128 -80.66 4.55 1.41
CA GLU A 128 -80.36 3.18 1.84
C GLU A 128 -79.14 2.59 1.12
N ASN A 129 -78.92 2.93 -0.16
CA ASN A 129 -77.69 2.58 -0.87
C ASN A 129 -76.44 3.26 -0.25
N ALA A 130 -76.53 4.55 0.11
CA ALA A 130 -75.42 5.25 0.76
C ALA A 130 -75.04 4.64 2.11
N LYS A 131 -76.02 4.18 2.91
CA LYS A 131 -75.76 3.42 4.15
C LYS A 131 -75.02 2.11 3.88
N ALA A 132 -75.43 1.35 2.86
CA ALA A 132 -74.77 0.10 2.50
C ALA A 132 -73.32 0.32 2.05
N LEU A 133 -73.06 1.35 1.25
CA LEU A 133 -71.71 1.72 0.81
C LEU A 133 -70.84 2.22 1.96
N LEU A 134 -71.39 3.06 2.84
CA LEU A 134 -70.69 3.51 4.05
C LEU A 134 -70.34 2.32 4.94
N ALA A 135 -71.27 1.39 5.15
CA ALA A 135 -70.98 0.18 5.94
C ALA A 135 -69.88 -0.68 5.31
N PHE A 136 -69.85 -0.81 3.99
CA PHE A 136 -68.75 -1.50 3.31
C PHE A 136 -67.40 -0.81 3.55
N GLN A 137 -67.37 0.53 3.45
CA GLN A 137 -66.16 1.31 3.73
C GLN A 137 -65.66 1.08 5.16
N GLU A 138 -66.54 1.22 6.16
CA GLU A 138 -66.20 1.00 7.59
C GLU A 138 -65.67 -0.42 7.83
N SER A 139 -66.29 -1.45 7.21
CA SER A 139 -65.77 -2.82 7.33
C SER A 139 -64.41 -3.01 6.67
N THR A 140 -64.07 -2.24 5.64
CA THR A 140 -62.76 -2.30 4.97
C THR A 140 -61.68 -1.63 5.84
N THR A 141 -62.06 -0.67 6.68
CA THR A 141 -61.13 0.08 7.55
C THR A 141 -60.96 -0.51 8.95
N GLY A 142 -61.73 -1.55 9.28
CA GLY A 142 -61.66 -2.29 10.53
C GLY A 142 -62.73 -1.91 11.56
N ASP A 143 -63.64 -1.01 11.19
CA ASP A 143 -64.70 -0.44 12.04
C ASP A 143 -65.96 -1.33 11.97
N TYR A 144 -65.79 -2.57 12.44
CA TYR A 144 -66.79 -3.63 12.26
C TYR A 144 -68.10 -3.39 13.03
N ALA A 145 -68.04 -2.71 14.17
CA ALA A 145 -69.24 -2.42 14.96
C ALA A 145 -70.10 -1.34 14.28
N GLU A 146 -69.45 -0.30 13.78
CA GLU A 146 -70.02 0.80 13.02
C GLU A 146 -70.66 0.27 11.73
N SER A 147 -69.94 -0.57 10.99
CA SER A 147 -70.45 -1.25 9.80
C SER A 147 -71.69 -2.10 10.11
N TYR A 148 -71.67 -2.86 11.22
CA TYR A 148 -72.81 -3.67 11.65
C TYR A 148 -74.05 -2.83 11.95
N ASP A 149 -73.91 -1.74 12.72
CA ASP A 149 -75.02 -0.86 13.07
C ASP A 149 -75.60 -0.15 11.86
N LEU A 150 -74.75 0.27 10.92
CA LEU A 150 -75.18 0.82 9.64
C LEU A 150 -75.99 -0.19 8.83
N LEU A 151 -75.51 -1.42 8.65
CA LEU A 151 -76.24 -2.46 7.91
C LEU A 151 -77.55 -2.85 8.56
N LYS A 152 -77.61 -2.86 9.90
CA LYS A 152 -78.84 -3.09 10.65
C LYS A 152 -79.87 -1.97 10.44
N SER A 153 -79.42 -0.74 10.19
CA SER A 153 -80.27 0.41 9.93
C SER A 153 -80.79 0.52 8.49
N VAL A 154 -80.34 -0.37 7.58
CA VAL A 154 -80.76 -0.36 6.18
C VAL A 154 -82.19 -0.90 6.04
N ASN A 155 -83.09 -0.11 5.46
CA ASN A 155 -84.41 -0.58 5.07
C ASN A 155 -84.36 -1.26 3.70
N ILE A 156 -84.30 -2.59 3.71
CA ILE A 156 -84.18 -3.42 2.50
C ILE A 156 -85.33 -3.18 1.51
N ALA A 157 -86.53 -2.85 2.00
CA ALA A 157 -87.71 -2.61 1.15
C ALA A 157 -87.58 -1.34 0.29
N ASP A 158 -86.75 -0.40 0.70
CA ASP A 158 -86.50 0.86 -0.01
C ASP A 158 -85.28 0.78 -0.96
N LEU A 159 -84.57 -0.37 -1.03
CA LEU A 159 -83.44 -0.55 -1.95
C LEU A 159 -83.91 -0.87 -3.38
N ASP A 160 -83.21 -0.32 -4.37
CA ASP A 160 -83.27 -0.80 -5.74
C ASP A 160 -82.29 -1.96 -5.99
N ALA A 161 -82.16 -2.41 -7.24
CA ALA A 161 -81.31 -3.54 -7.59
C ALA A 161 -79.83 -3.29 -7.24
N GLU A 162 -79.33 -2.08 -7.48
CA GLU A 162 -77.95 -1.70 -7.17
C GLU A 162 -77.75 -1.59 -5.65
N GLY A 163 -78.67 -0.94 -4.94
CA GLY A 163 -78.64 -0.84 -3.49
C GLY A 163 -78.68 -2.21 -2.81
N LYS A 164 -79.51 -3.14 -3.31
CA LYS A 164 -79.57 -4.52 -2.81
C LYS A 164 -78.26 -5.27 -3.07
N ARG A 165 -77.65 -5.08 -4.25
CA ARG A 165 -76.33 -5.62 -4.59
C ARG A 165 -75.27 -5.14 -3.60
N ASN A 166 -75.19 -3.83 -3.36
CA ASN A 166 -74.22 -3.22 -2.45
C ASN A 166 -74.46 -3.66 -1.00
N TYR A 167 -75.73 -3.75 -0.57
CA TYR A 167 -76.09 -4.25 0.77
C TYR A 167 -75.64 -5.69 1.01
N LEU A 168 -75.95 -6.60 0.07
CA LEU A 168 -75.56 -8.00 0.19
C LEU A 168 -74.05 -8.16 0.22
N TRP A 169 -73.34 -7.40 -0.63
CA TRP A 169 -71.88 -7.37 -0.65
C TRP A 169 -71.28 -6.87 0.66
N ALA A 170 -71.80 -5.76 1.20
CA ALA A 170 -71.36 -5.20 2.47
C ALA A 170 -71.57 -6.16 3.65
N CYS A 171 -72.74 -6.81 3.72
CA CYS A 171 -73.02 -7.85 4.71
C CYS A 171 -72.05 -9.02 4.59
N GLN A 172 -71.82 -9.53 3.37
CA GLN A 172 -70.91 -10.65 3.16
C GLN A 172 -69.47 -10.29 3.57
N HIS A 173 -69.02 -9.08 3.20
CA HIS A 173 -67.69 -8.58 3.54
C HIS A 173 -67.51 -8.44 5.06
N LEU A 174 -68.42 -7.74 5.74
CA LEU A 174 -68.36 -7.53 7.19
C LEU A 174 -68.26 -8.86 7.94
N TYR A 175 -69.17 -9.80 7.67
CA TYR A 175 -69.14 -11.09 8.36
C TYR A 175 -67.93 -11.94 7.96
N GLY A 176 -67.36 -11.74 6.78
CA GLY A 176 -66.09 -12.32 6.37
C GLY A 176 -64.91 -11.83 7.20
N GLU A 177 -64.77 -10.51 7.32
CA GLU A 177 -63.71 -9.87 8.12
C GLU A 177 -63.85 -10.24 9.60
N MET A 178 -65.07 -10.17 10.17
CA MET A 178 -65.32 -10.57 11.55
C MET A 178 -65.01 -12.05 11.78
N ALA A 179 -65.30 -12.94 10.83
CA ALA A 179 -64.91 -14.34 10.93
C ALA A 179 -63.38 -14.52 10.86
N TYR A 180 -62.71 -13.78 10.00
CA TYR A 180 -61.26 -13.87 9.82
C TYR A 180 -60.50 -13.42 11.08
N TYR A 181 -60.83 -12.22 11.59
CA TYR A 181 -60.12 -11.60 12.71
C TYR A 181 -60.63 -12.00 14.11
N SER A 182 -61.75 -12.71 14.23
CA SER A 182 -62.23 -13.17 15.54
C SER A 182 -61.34 -14.28 16.11
N ASN A 183 -60.85 -14.06 17.34
CA ASN A 183 -60.10 -15.05 18.12
C ASN A 183 -60.99 -15.97 18.96
N VAL A 184 -62.30 -15.69 19.06
CA VAL A 184 -63.24 -16.49 19.86
C VAL A 184 -63.87 -17.56 18.94
N PRO A 185 -63.61 -18.86 19.15
CA PRO A 185 -64.02 -19.90 18.20
C PRO A 185 -65.53 -19.95 17.93
N SER A 186 -66.36 -19.73 18.96
CA SER A 186 -67.82 -19.70 18.82
C SER A 186 -68.29 -18.53 17.95
N LEU A 187 -67.73 -17.33 18.15
CA LEU A 187 -68.04 -16.14 17.35
C LEU A 187 -67.51 -16.27 15.93
N LYS A 188 -66.31 -16.80 15.74
CA LYS A 188 -65.75 -17.12 14.43
C LYS A 188 -66.69 -18.01 13.61
N LYS A 189 -67.19 -19.10 14.23
CA LYS A 189 -68.18 -20.00 13.60
C LYS A 189 -69.50 -19.28 13.30
N TYR A 190 -69.99 -18.45 14.23
CA TYR A 190 -71.21 -17.66 14.04
C TYR A 190 -71.10 -16.69 12.86
N TYR A 191 -70.03 -15.88 12.79
CA TYR A 191 -69.81 -14.94 11.70
C TYR A 191 -69.59 -15.65 10.36
N ALA A 192 -68.86 -16.77 10.34
CA ALA A 192 -68.74 -17.60 9.14
C ALA A 192 -70.11 -18.11 8.66
N GLY A 193 -70.99 -18.51 9.58
CA GLY A 193 -72.37 -18.89 9.27
C GLY A 193 -73.17 -17.74 8.63
N LYS A 194 -73.05 -16.52 9.18
CA LYS A 194 -73.68 -15.33 8.60
C LYS A 194 -73.12 -14.99 7.22
N ARG A 195 -71.79 -14.98 7.04
CA ARG A 195 -71.13 -14.81 5.75
C ARG A 195 -71.68 -15.78 4.71
N ASN A 196 -71.80 -17.06 5.07
CA ASN A 196 -72.30 -18.10 4.16
C ASN A 196 -73.77 -17.90 3.76
N ALA A 197 -74.61 -17.38 4.66
CA ALA A 197 -75.99 -17.05 4.34
C ALA A 197 -76.09 -15.91 3.31
N TYR A 198 -75.30 -14.85 3.48
CA TYR A 198 -75.23 -13.76 2.50
C TYR A 198 -74.59 -14.19 1.19
N GLN A 199 -73.60 -15.09 1.23
CA GLN A 199 -73.05 -15.72 0.04
C GLN A 199 -74.13 -16.47 -0.75
N ALA A 200 -74.97 -17.28 -0.10
CA ALA A 200 -76.06 -17.98 -0.79
C ALA A 200 -77.10 -17.00 -1.40
N ALA A 201 -77.35 -15.88 -0.73
CA ALA A 201 -78.18 -14.81 -1.27
C ALA A 201 -77.55 -14.16 -2.51
N ILE A 202 -76.23 -13.93 -2.50
CA ILE A 202 -75.49 -13.42 -3.66
C ILE A 202 -75.54 -14.43 -4.81
N ASP A 203 -75.29 -15.71 -4.54
CA ASP A 203 -75.29 -16.78 -5.53
C ASP A 203 -76.63 -16.91 -6.28
N SER A 204 -77.74 -16.57 -5.60
CA SER A 204 -79.09 -16.62 -6.17
C SER A 204 -79.58 -15.31 -6.78
N THR A 205 -78.90 -14.18 -6.56
CA THR A 205 -79.38 -12.85 -7.00
C THR A 205 -78.45 -12.15 -7.99
N PHE A 206 -77.14 -12.38 -7.93
CA PHE A 206 -76.19 -11.68 -8.81
C PHE A 206 -76.15 -12.33 -10.19
N SER A 207 -75.84 -11.54 -11.21
CA SER A 207 -75.53 -12.07 -12.54
C SER A 207 -74.25 -12.92 -12.51
N HIS A 208 -74.21 -13.99 -13.28
CA HIS A 208 -73.02 -14.84 -13.42
C HIS A 208 -71.88 -14.19 -14.23
N ASP A 209 -72.17 -13.00 -14.79
CA ASP A 209 -71.19 -12.12 -15.43
C ASP A 209 -70.84 -10.89 -14.56
N ASP A 210 -71.34 -10.82 -13.32
CA ASP A 210 -70.95 -9.78 -12.37
C ASP A 210 -69.55 -10.07 -11.79
N ASP A 211 -68.67 -9.06 -11.76
CA ASP A 211 -67.29 -9.24 -11.26
C ASP A 211 -67.24 -9.67 -9.78
N LEU A 212 -68.14 -9.17 -8.93
CA LEU A 212 -68.15 -9.55 -7.51
C LEU A 212 -68.62 -10.99 -7.33
N TYR A 213 -69.58 -11.44 -8.14
CA TYR A 213 -69.97 -12.85 -8.18
C TYR A 213 -68.78 -13.72 -8.61
N LEU A 214 -68.11 -13.36 -9.71
CA LEU A 214 -66.96 -14.10 -10.22
C LEU A 214 -65.79 -14.12 -9.21
N GLN A 215 -65.54 -13.02 -8.51
CA GLN A 215 -64.54 -12.92 -7.44
C GLN A 215 -64.82 -13.93 -6.33
N MET A 216 -66.07 -14.05 -5.89
CA MET A 216 -66.45 -14.99 -4.84
C MET A 216 -66.28 -16.43 -5.29
N GLN A 217 -66.65 -16.74 -6.54
CA GLN A 217 -66.48 -18.09 -7.08
C GLN A 217 -65.00 -18.43 -7.27
N GLU A 218 -64.16 -17.46 -7.66
CA GLU A 218 -62.71 -17.62 -7.72
C GLU A 218 -62.15 -17.98 -6.33
N VAL A 219 -62.54 -17.20 -5.31
CA VAL A 219 -62.15 -17.45 -3.91
C VAL A 219 -62.64 -18.82 -3.44
N ARG A 220 -63.89 -19.19 -3.72
CA ARG A 220 -64.45 -20.49 -3.34
C ARG A 220 -63.74 -21.66 -4.01
N ALA A 221 -63.46 -21.56 -5.31
CA ALA A 221 -62.72 -22.58 -6.05
C ALA A 221 -61.29 -22.74 -5.50
N ARG A 222 -60.64 -21.61 -5.19
CA ARG A 222 -59.32 -21.59 -4.56
C ARG A 222 -59.35 -22.24 -3.18
N ASP A 223 -60.27 -21.84 -2.31
CA ASP A 223 -60.42 -22.37 -0.95
C ASP A 223 -60.78 -23.88 -0.97
N ALA A 224 -61.47 -24.35 -2.02
CA ALA A 224 -61.76 -25.77 -2.26
C ALA A 224 -60.58 -26.57 -2.84
N GLY A 225 -59.41 -25.95 -3.05
CA GLY A 225 -58.23 -26.61 -3.61
C GLY A 225 -58.26 -26.79 -5.13
N ASN A 226 -59.19 -26.13 -5.84
CA ASN A 226 -59.31 -26.23 -7.29
C ASN A 226 -58.64 -25.04 -8.01
N MET A 227 -57.32 -25.13 -8.18
CA MET A 227 -56.51 -24.10 -8.85
C MET A 227 -56.99 -23.81 -10.28
N LYS A 228 -57.32 -24.84 -11.05
CA LYS A 228 -57.69 -24.71 -12.46
C LYS A 228 -58.96 -23.89 -12.62
N GLU A 229 -59.98 -24.16 -11.80
CA GLU A 229 -61.23 -23.41 -11.87
C GLU A 229 -61.07 -21.98 -11.34
N ALA A 230 -60.30 -21.79 -10.25
CA ALA A 230 -59.99 -20.45 -9.73
C ALA A 230 -59.30 -19.59 -10.81
N LEU A 231 -58.29 -20.12 -11.50
CA LEU A 231 -57.61 -19.40 -12.58
C LEU A 231 -58.50 -19.17 -13.80
N ARG A 232 -59.39 -20.11 -14.15
CA ARG A 232 -60.36 -19.93 -15.24
C ARG A 232 -61.32 -18.78 -14.94
N LEU A 233 -61.80 -18.68 -13.71
CA LEU A 233 -62.65 -17.57 -13.25
C LEU A 233 -61.87 -16.26 -13.24
N SER A 234 -60.62 -16.29 -12.75
CA SER A 234 -59.70 -15.16 -12.79
C SER A 234 -59.43 -14.66 -14.22
N ASP A 235 -59.24 -15.56 -15.19
CA ASP A 235 -59.07 -15.22 -16.61
C ASP A 235 -60.32 -14.52 -17.18
N LYS A 236 -61.51 -15.00 -16.81
CA LYS A 236 -62.78 -14.35 -17.18
C LYS A 236 -62.86 -12.93 -16.61
N ARG A 237 -62.50 -12.74 -15.33
CA ARG A 237 -62.46 -11.42 -14.69
C ARG A 237 -61.43 -10.50 -15.33
N LEU A 238 -60.23 -10.99 -15.62
CA LEU A 238 -59.19 -10.22 -16.29
C LEU A 238 -59.68 -9.69 -17.66
N ALA A 239 -60.38 -10.52 -18.44
CA ALA A 239 -60.95 -10.14 -19.73
C ALA A 239 -62.02 -9.03 -19.64
N MET A 240 -62.63 -8.84 -18.47
CA MET A 240 -63.60 -7.77 -18.20
C MET A 240 -62.94 -6.45 -17.77
N THR A 241 -61.62 -6.45 -17.55
CA THR A 241 -60.86 -5.27 -17.08
C THR A 241 -59.86 -4.78 -18.13
N LYS A 242 -59.34 -3.57 -17.94
CA LYS A 242 -58.26 -3.01 -18.76
C LYS A 242 -57.01 -2.84 -17.89
N PRO A 243 -55.80 -3.18 -18.38
CA PRO A 243 -54.56 -2.87 -17.66
C PRO A 243 -54.49 -1.40 -17.27
N GLY A 244 -53.99 -1.12 -16.06
CA GLY A 244 -53.91 0.23 -15.51
C GLY A 244 -55.19 0.75 -14.85
N THR A 245 -56.25 -0.06 -14.74
CA THR A 245 -57.42 0.27 -13.91
C THR A 245 -57.33 -0.35 -12.51
N HIS A 246 -58.07 0.20 -11.56
CA HIS A 246 -58.09 -0.32 -10.19
C HIS A 246 -58.73 -1.72 -10.13
N GLN A 247 -59.75 -1.98 -10.95
CA GLN A 247 -60.35 -3.32 -11.05
C GLN A 247 -59.33 -4.35 -11.55
N TYR A 248 -58.48 -4.00 -12.52
CA TYR A 248 -57.40 -4.87 -12.95
C TYR A 248 -56.42 -5.17 -11.81
N ALA A 249 -56.08 -4.17 -10.99
CA ALA A 249 -55.23 -4.36 -9.82
C ALA A 249 -55.84 -5.37 -8.82
N ILE A 250 -57.14 -5.25 -8.55
CA ILE A 250 -57.87 -6.18 -7.68
C ILE A 250 -57.85 -7.60 -8.24
N VAL A 251 -58.15 -7.79 -9.52
CA VAL A 251 -58.13 -9.13 -10.14
C VAL A 251 -56.74 -9.75 -10.07
N GLN A 252 -55.68 -8.96 -10.33
CA GLN A 252 -54.30 -9.43 -10.21
C GLN A 252 -53.96 -9.84 -8.77
N PHE A 253 -54.41 -9.10 -7.76
CA PHE A 253 -54.22 -9.47 -6.37
C PHE A 253 -54.85 -10.83 -6.05
N TYR A 254 -56.14 -11.04 -6.39
CA TYR A 254 -56.83 -12.31 -6.16
C TYR A 254 -56.21 -13.48 -6.93
N ARG A 255 -55.75 -13.24 -8.16
CA ARG A 255 -54.99 -14.21 -8.93
C ARG A 255 -53.68 -14.59 -8.25
N GLY A 256 -52.96 -13.60 -7.73
CA GLY A 256 -51.74 -13.79 -6.94
C GLY A 256 -51.99 -14.66 -5.71
N MET A 257 -53.06 -14.38 -4.97
CA MET A 257 -53.46 -15.20 -3.81
C MET A 257 -53.73 -16.66 -4.19
N THR A 258 -54.30 -16.91 -5.39
CA THR A 258 -54.43 -18.26 -5.93
C THR A 258 -53.06 -18.91 -6.14
N TYR A 259 -52.14 -18.27 -6.85
CA TYR A 259 -50.79 -18.82 -7.05
C TYR A 259 -50.05 -19.08 -5.74
N ASN A 260 -50.15 -18.18 -4.76
CA ASN A 260 -49.54 -18.33 -3.44
C ASN A 260 -50.02 -19.60 -2.73
N GLN A 261 -51.34 -19.84 -2.72
CA GLN A 261 -51.92 -21.02 -2.05
C GLN A 261 -51.44 -22.35 -2.67
N PHE A 262 -51.15 -22.37 -3.97
CA PHE A 262 -50.65 -23.56 -4.67
C PHE A 262 -49.12 -23.60 -4.83
N GLY A 263 -48.40 -22.67 -4.21
CA GLY A 263 -46.93 -22.69 -4.12
C GLY A 263 -46.17 -22.11 -5.31
N ASP A 264 -46.85 -21.47 -6.28
CA ASP A 264 -46.20 -20.79 -7.41
C ASP A 264 -45.77 -19.37 -7.00
N LYS A 265 -44.61 -19.29 -6.34
CA LYS A 265 -44.07 -18.02 -5.83
C LYS A 265 -43.74 -17.02 -6.94
N GLU A 266 -43.31 -17.50 -8.11
CA GLU A 266 -42.93 -16.63 -9.22
C GLU A 266 -44.16 -15.90 -9.78
N GLN A 267 -45.25 -16.63 -10.04
CA GLN A 267 -46.50 -16.01 -10.51
C GLN A 267 -47.17 -15.19 -9.43
N PHE A 268 -47.06 -15.60 -8.16
CA PHE A 268 -47.53 -14.79 -7.04
C PHE A 268 -46.88 -13.40 -7.05
N LEU A 269 -45.54 -13.34 -7.12
CA LEU A 269 -44.81 -12.07 -7.18
C LEU A 269 -45.18 -11.25 -8.43
N ARG A 270 -45.26 -11.87 -9.61
CA ARG A 270 -45.66 -11.19 -10.86
C ARG A 270 -47.04 -10.54 -10.74
N CYS A 271 -48.02 -11.24 -10.15
CA CYS A 271 -49.36 -10.73 -9.93
C CYS A 271 -49.37 -9.57 -8.93
N LEU A 272 -48.66 -9.69 -7.81
CA LEU A 272 -48.54 -8.63 -6.83
C LEU A 272 -47.88 -7.37 -7.40
N LEU A 273 -46.82 -7.51 -8.19
CA LEU A 273 -46.15 -6.39 -8.85
C LEU A 273 -47.10 -5.66 -9.81
N ARG A 274 -47.87 -6.38 -10.64
CA ARG A 274 -48.85 -5.76 -11.54
C ARG A 274 -49.95 -5.00 -10.78
N SER A 275 -50.42 -5.56 -9.66
CA SER A 275 -51.38 -4.89 -8.79
C SER A 275 -50.77 -3.63 -8.16
N ALA A 276 -49.59 -3.73 -7.54
CA ALA A 276 -48.91 -2.61 -6.89
C ALA A 276 -48.57 -1.47 -7.87
N ILE A 277 -48.08 -1.79 -9.08
CA ILE A 277 -47.81 -0.78 -10.11
C ILE A 277 -49.09 0.01 -10.44
N CYS A 278 -50.21 -0.69 -10.65
CA CYS A 278 -51.48 -0.03 -10.96
C CYS A 278 -51.96 0.85 -9.80
N ASP A 279 -51.89 0.35 -8.57
CA ASP A 279 -52.33 1.11 -7.39
C ASP A 279 -51.47 2.37 -7.19
N VAL A 280 -50.14 2.28 -7.34
CA VAL A 280 -49.24 3.45 -7.29
C VAL A 280 -49.56 4.44 -8.41
N GLN A 281 -49.73 3.98 -9.65
CA GLN A 281 -50.06 4.83 -10.81
C GLN A 281 -51.43 5.52 -10.69
N LEU A 282 -52.37 4.90 -9.97
CA LEU A 282 -53.69 5.45 -9.69
C LEU A 282 -53.72 6.28 -8.40
N ALA A 283 -52.59 6.42 -7.71
CA ALA A 283 -52.47 7.07 -6.40
C ALA A 283 -53.42 6.48 -5.34
N VAL A 284 -53.69 5.18 -5.41
CA VAL A 284 -54.37 4.41 -4.36
C VAL A 284 -53.46 4.37 -3.14
N MET A 285 -53.96 4.79 -1.99
CA MET A 285 -53.21 4.84 -0.74
C MET A 285 -53.47 3.63 0.14
N ASP A 286 -54.58 2.92 -0.11
CA ASP A 286 -54.87 1.61 0.46
C ASP A 286 -54.03 0.51 -0.20
N GLN A 287 -52.71 0.59 -0.03
CA GLN A 287 -51.71 -0.22 -0.73
C GLN A 287 -51.67 -1.65 -0.18
N GLY A 288 -52.55 -2.54 -0.67
CA GLY A 288 -52.61 -3.93 -0.24
C GLY A 288 -51.48 -4.83 -0.77
N SER A 289 -51.07 -4.65 -2.02
CA SER A 289 -50.07 -5.53 -2.65
C SER A 289 -48.63 -5.11 -2.35
N LEU A 290 -48.37 -3.82 -2.15
CA LEU A 290 -46.99 -3.30 -2.07
C LEU A 290 -46.25 -3.75 -0.80
N TRP A 291 -46.91 -3.76 0.36
CA TRP A 291 -46.25 -4.21 1.59
C TRP A 291 -45.97 -5.72 1.55
N GLU A 292 -46.81 -6.51 0.87
CA GLU A 292 -46.57 -7.93 0.64
C GLU A 292 -45.37 -8.14 -0.31
N VAL A 293 -45.25 -7.35 -1.38
CA VAL A 293 -44.04 -7.35 -2.23
C VAL A 293 -42.80 -7.01 -1.41
N ALA A 294 -42.86 -5.97 -0.56
CA ALA A 294 -41.74 -5.61 0.30
C ALA A 294 -41.35 -6.77 1.24
N ASN A 295 -42.34 -7.44 1.84
CA ASN A 295 -42.11 -8.60 2.69
C ASN A 295 -41.43 -9.76 1.94
N LEU A 296 -41.86 -10.04 0.70
CA LEU A 296 -41.24 -11.06 -0.14
C LEU A 296 -39.79 -10.70 -0.49
N LEU A 297 -39.54 -9.46 -0.92
CA LEU A 297 -38.20 -8.99 -1.28
C LEU A 297 -37.24 -8.94 -0.08
N ASN A 298 -37.75 -8.76 1.14
CA ASN A 298 -36.92 -8.79 2.34
C ASN A 298 -36.21 -10.15 2.52
N ALA A 299 -36.80 -11.23 2.03
CA ALA A 299 -36.23 -12.57 2.09
C ALA A 299 -35.22 -12.86 0.96
N GLU A 300 -35.17 -12.01 -0.08
CA GLU A 300 -34.35 -12.23 -1.28
C GLU A 300 -32.99 -11.50 -1.17
N PRO A 301 -31.85 -12.21 -1.32
CA PRO A 301 -30.54 -11.59 -1.26
C PRO A 301 -30.34 -10.52 -2.35
N GLY A 302 -29.98 -9.30 -1.96
CA GLY A 302 -29.73 -8.17 -2.87
C GLY A 302 -30.92 -7.23 -3.04
N GLU A 303 -32.12 -7.61 -2.58
CA GLU A 303 -33.34 -6.83 -2.73
C GLU A 303 -33.74 -6.06 -1.45
N GLN A 304 -32.92 -6.10 -0.40
CA GLN A 304 -33.20 -5.46 0.89
C GLN A 304 -33.44 -3.95 0.76
N LYS A 305 -32.72 -3.28 -0.15
CA LYS A 305 -32.93 -1.87 -0.44
C LYS A 305 -34.30 -1.59 -1.06
N ARG A 306 -34.73 -2.40 -2.05
CA ARG A 306 -36.06 -2.26 -2.66
C ARG A 306 -37.15 -2.55 -1.64
N SER A 307 -36.99 -3.63 -0.88
CA SER A 307 -37.86 -3.99 0.24
C SER A 307 -38.06 -2.81 1.21
N HIS A 308 -36.96 -2.18 1.64
CA HIS A 308 -36.97 -1.01 2.52
C HIS A 308 -37.72 0.19 1.92
N GLU A 309 -37.44 0.55 0.67
CA GLU A 309 -38.12 1.67 0.02
C GLU A 309 -39.63 1.39 -0.21
N TYR A 310 -39.98 0.16 -0.56
CA TYR A 310 -41.38 -0.24 -0.79
C TYR A 310 -42.19 -0.23 0.49
N ILE A 311 -41.66 -0.78 1.60
CA ILE A 311 -42.39 -0.78 2.87
C ILE A 311 -42.53 0.64 3.43
N LYS A 312 -41.53 1.50 3.26
CA LYS A 312 -41.60 2.91 3.64
C LYS A 312 -42.64 3.66 2.83
N PHE A 313 -42.74 3.40 1.53
CA PHE A 313 -43.78 3.97 0.69
C PHE A 313 -45.18 3.47 1.09
N ALA A 314 -45.33 2.17 1.34
CA ALA A 314 -46.59 1.58 1.81
C ALA A 314 -47.02 2.18 3.16
N TRP A 315 -46.09 2.38 4.09
CA TRP A 315 -46.35 3.04 5.37
C TRP A 315 -46.81 4.51 5.21
N LYS A 316 -46.13 5.27 4.34
CA LYS A 316 -46.54 6.65 4.01
C LYS A 316 -47.94 6.68 3.40
N SER A 317 -48.23 5.74 2.51
CA SER A 317 -49.54 5.61 1.86
C SER A 317 -50.63 5.29 2.88
N ALA A 318 -50.40 4.33 3.78
CA ALA A 318 -51.32 3.99 4.86
C ALA A 318 -51.58 5.17 5.82
N THR A 319 -50.56 6.01 6.06
CA THR A 319 -50.72 7.25 6.84
C THR A 319 -51.64 8.25 6.14
N VAL A 320 -51.57 8.36 4.81
CA VAL A 320 -52.47 9.22 4.01
C VAL A 320 -53.87 8.65 3.94
N PHE A 321 -54.01 7.32 3.76
CA PHE A 321 -55.30 6.65 3.76
C PHE A 321 -55.99 6.75 5.13
N ASN A 322 -55.19 6.73 6.20
CA ASN A 322 -55.56 6.98 7.59
C ASN A 322 -56.51 5.93 8.19
N THR A 323 -56.06 4.66 8.27
CA THR A 323 -56.82 3.58 8.92
C THR A 323 -55.98 2.81 9.96
N PRO A 324 -56.51 2.55 11.17
CA PRO A 324 -55.78 1.82 12.20
C PRO A 324 -55.42 0.38 11.80
N ILE A 325 -56.27 -0.30 11.02
CA ILE A 325 -56.04 -1.69 10.61
C ILE A 325 -54.80 -1.82 9.71
N ARG A 326 -54.61 -0.91 8.75
CA ARG A 326 -53.44 -0.89 7.87
C ARG A 326 -52.16 -0.63 8.65
N SER A 327 -52.19 0.34 9.56
CA SER A 327 -51.05 0.61 10.45
C SER A 327 -50.66 -0.63 11.25
N ARG A 328 -51.64 -1.38 11.77
CA ARG A 328 -51.40 -2.64 12.50
C ARG A 328 -50.81 -3.75 11.63
N GLN A 329 -51.21 -3.84 10.35
CA GLN A 329 -50.70 -4.84 9.40
C GLN A 329 -49.27 -4.51 8.94
N ILE A 330 -48.99 -3.24 8.63
CA ILE A 330 -47.72 -2.81 8.03
C ILE A 330 -46.61 -2.68 9.10
N MET A 331 -46.94 -2.25 10.32
CA MET A 331 -45.94 -1.95 11.36
C MET A 331 -44.98 -3.10 11.66
N PRO A 332 -45.42 -4.37 11.86
CA PRO A 332 -44.49 -5.47 12.13
C PRO A 332 -43.50 -5.70 10.99
N VAL A 333 -43.98 -5.63 9.75
CA VAL A 333 -43.17 -5.81 8.53
C VAL A 333 -42.19 -4.65 8.37
N LEU A 334 -42.64 -3.42 8.61
CA LEU A 334 -41.79 -2.22 8.60
C LEU A 334 -40.65 -2.32 9.61
N THR A 335 -40.96 -2.66 10.87
CA THR A 335 -39.94 -2.81 11.92
C THR A 335 -38.92 -3.90 11.54
N GLN A 336 -39.38 -5.06 11.08
CA GLN A 336 -38.49 -6.15 10.69
C GLN A 336 -37.56 -5.75 9.53
N ILE A 337 -38.09 -5.10 8.49
CA ILE A 337 -37.29 -4.65 7.34
C ILE A 337 -36.32 -3.54 7.75
N GLU A 338 -36.76 -2.57 8.56
CA GLU A 338 -35.89 -1.48 9.04
C GLU A 338 -34.73 -2.02 9.88
N GLU A 339 -35.00 -2.92 10.84
CA GLU A 339 -33.95 -3.55 11.64
C GLU A 339 -32.94 -4.33 10.79
N GLY A 340 -33.44 -5.11 9.82
CA GLY A 340 -32.61 -5.85 8.88
C GLY A 340 -31.72 -4.94 8.04
N TYR A 341 -32.31 -3.88 7.48
CA TYR A 341 -31.62 -2.90 6.64
C TYR A 341 -30.55 -2.11 7.44
N GLN A 342 -30.85 -1.68 8.66
CA GLN A 342 -29.87 -1.01 9.53
C GLN A 342 -28.70 -1.93 9.90
N LYS A 343 -28.97 -3.23 10.12
CA LYS A 343 -27.92 -4.22 10.39
C LYS A 343 -27.01 -4.43 9.18
N GLU A 344 -27.58 -4.52 7.98
CA GLU A 344 -26.80 -4.64 6.74
C GLU A 344 -25.96 -3.38 6.48
N LEU A 345 -26.55 -2.20 6.64
CA LEU A 345 -25.85 -0.92 6.49
C LEU A 345 -24.71 -0.77 7.48
N SER A 346 -24.92 -1.15 8.75
CA SER A 346 -23.88 -1.09 9.78
C SER A 346 -22.74 -2.09 9.53
N SER A 347 -23.06 -3.32 9.09
CA SER A 347 -22.05 -4.32 8.70
C SER A 347 -21.21 -3.86 7.51
N SER A 348 -21.86 -3.34 6.45
CA SER A 348 -21.18 -2.79 5.28
C SER A 348 -20.27 -1.61 5.66
N ASN A 349 -20.76 -0.70 6.49
CA ASN A 349 -19.96 0.40 7.03
C ASN A 349 -18.78 -0.08 7.90
N GLN A 350 -18.94 -1.16 8.66
CA GLN A 350 -17.85 -1.76 9.43
C GLN A 350 -16.77 -2.35 8.51
N HIS A 351 -17.16 -3.05 7.45
CA HIS A 351 -16.23 -3.54 6.43
C HIS A 351 -15.48 -2.40 5.75
N LEU A 352 -16.17 -1.32 5.39
CA LEU A 352 -15.55 -0.13 4.81
C LEU A 352 -14.54 0.51 5.79
N ARG A 353 -14.93 0.67 7.06
CA ARG A 353 -14.02 1.17 8.11
C ARG A 353 -12.78 0.29 8.28
N LEU A 354 -12.94 -1.04 8.24
CA LEU A 354 -11.83 -1.98 8.31
C LEU A 354 -10.90 -1.84 7.10
N MET A 355 -11.44 -1.76 5.89
CA MET A 355 -10.65 -1.54 4.67
C MET A 355 -9.87 -0.22 4.71
N VAL A 356 -10.49 0.85 5.20
CA VAL A 356 -9.82 2.14 5.42
C VAL A 356 -8.71 2.01 6.46
N ALA A 357 -8.95 1.32 7.57
CA ALA A 357 -7.94 1.08 8.61
C ALA A 357 -6.75 0.25 8.07
N CYS A 358 -7.00 -0.81 7.32
CA CYS A 358 -5.97 -1.60 6.65
C CYS A 358 -5.15 -0.75 5.66
N SER A 359 -5.82 0.11 4.88
CA SER A 359 -5.15 1.00 3.94
C SER A 359 -4.25 2.02 4.65
N ALA A 360 -4.72 2.60 5.76
CA ALA A 360 -3.93 3.51 6.60
C ALA A 360 -2.72 2.80 7.23
N LEU A 361 -2.89 1.57 7.71
CA LEU A 361 -1.78 0.75 8.24
C LEU A 361 -0.73 0.46 7.16
N LEU A 362 -1.17 0.12 5.94
CA LEU A 362 -0.28 -0.11 4.81
C LEU A 362 0.54 1.14 4.46
N LEU A 363 -0.11 2.30 4.42
CA LEU A 363 0.58 3.59 4.22
C LEU A 363 1.61 3.87 5.32
N PHE A 364 1.26 3.58 6.58
CA PHE A 364 2.19 3.73 7.70
C PHE A 364 3.41 2.80 7.57
N VAL A 365 3.22 1.53 7.21
CA VAL A 365 4.30 0.57 6.96
C VAL A 365 5.21 1.05 5.82
N VAL A 366 4.64 1.56 4.72
CA VAL A 366 5.41 2.13 3.62
C VAL A 366 6.25 3.33 4.09
N MET A 367 5.67 4.23 4.88
CA MET A 367 6.42 5.36 5.45
C MET A 367 7.58 4.90 6.35
N LEU A 368 7.36 3.88 7.19
CA LEU A 368 8.42 3.30 8.02
C LEU A 368 9.54 2.67 7.18
N LEU A 369 9.21 1.94 6.12
CA LEU A 369 10.19 1.36 5.21
C LEU A 369 10.99 2.44 4.48
N LEU A 370 10.34 3.49 3.98
CA LEU A 370 11.03 4.63 3.35
C LEU A 370 11.95 5.34 4.33
N TYR A 371 11.51 5.57 5.58
CA TYR A 371 12.35 6.10 6.64
C TYR A 371 13.57 5.21 6.90
N TYR A 372 13.36 3.89 7.03
CA TYR A 372 14.43 2.93 7.25
C TYR A 372 15.45 2.92 6.11
N VAL A 373 14.99 2.86 4.85
CA VAL A 373 15.85 2.90 3.66
C VAL A 373 16.66 4.19 3.61
N ASN A 374 16.06 5.34 3.89
CA ASN A 374 16.77 6.62 3.94
C ASN A 374 17.81 6.66 5.06
N LYS A 375 17.50 6.13 6.24
CA LYS A 375 18.46 6.01 7.35
C LYS A 375 19.61 5.07 6.99
N GLN A 376 19.32 3.94 6.33
CA GLN A 376 20.32 2.99 5.88
C GLN A 376 21.22 3.59 4.79
N ARG A 377 20.66 4.31 3.81
CA ARG A 377 21.42 5.07 2.81
C ARG A 377 22.37 6.06 3.45
N LYS A 378 21.93 6.84 4.45
CA LYS A 378 22.81 7.76 5.21
C LYS A 378 23.95 7.03 5.92
N ARG A 379 23.67 5.86 6.53
CA ARG A 379 24.72 5.03 7.17
C ARG A 379 25.73 4.51 6.15
N ILE A 380 25.27 4.02 5.00
CA ILE A 380 26.12 3.52 3.91
C ILE A 380 27.00 4.67 3.35
N ALA A 381 26.43 5.85 3.16
CA ALA A 381 27.19 7.03 2.71
C ALA A 381 28.29 7.43 3.72
N ALA A 382 27.98 7.43 5.02
CA ALA A 382 28.97 7.71 6.06
C ALA A 382 30.08 6.64 6.11
N ALA A 383 29.72 5.36 5.93
CA ALA A 383 30.69 4.27 5.86
C ALA A 383 31.62 4.42 4.64
N HIS A 384 31.10 4.77 3.47
CA HIS A 384 31.90 5.05 2.28
C HIS A 384 32.85 6.24 2.47
N HIS A 385 32.40 7.32 3.14
CA HIS A 385 33.27 8.45 3.45
C HIS A 385 34.45 8.02 4.33
N LYS A 386 34.18 7.27 5.40
CA LYS A 386 35.22 6.75 6.30
C LYS A 386 36.18 5.81 5.59
N LEU A 387 35.67 4.95 4.70
CA LEU A 387 36.49 4.02 3.92
C LEU A 387 37.41 4.76 2.93
N LYS A 388 36.92 5.87 2.35
CA LYS A 388 37.72 6.76 1.50
C LYS A 388 38.85 7.44 2.29
N GLU A 389 38.56 7.95 3.48
CA GLU A 389 39.57 8.53 4.37
C GLU A 389 40.64 7.52 4.78
N THR A 390 40.24 6.30 5.17
CA THR A 390 41.20 5.25 5.57
C THR A 390 42.06 4.79 4.41
N ASN A 391 41.50 4.65 3.20
CA ASN A 391 42.29 4.30 2.01
C ASN A 391 43.30 5.40 1.67
N HIS A 392 42.91 6.67 1.81
CA HIS A 392 43.84 7.78 1.58
C HIS A 392 44.98 7.80 2.61
N ALA A 393 44.66 7.56 3.89
CA ALA A 393 45.67 7.44 4.95
C ALA A 393 46.62 6.24 4.72
N LEU A 394 46.09 5.11 4.24
CA LEU A 394 46.89 3.93 3.91
C LEU A 394 47.85 4.21 2.74
N GLN A 395 47.38 4.93 1.71
CA GLN A 395 48.19 5.31 0.56
C GLN A 395 49.36 6.23 0.99
N LEU A 396 49.08 7.23 1.82
CA LEU A 396 50.10 8.13 2.36
C LEU A 396 51.13 7.40 3.24
N ALA A 397 50.68 6.43 4.04
CA ALA A 397 51.59 5.60 4.83
C ALA A 397 52.50 4.74 3.94
N ASN A 398 51.97 4.20 2.84
CA ASN A 398 52.73 3.38 1.91
C ASN A 398 53.80 4.20 1.15
N GLU A 399 53.47 5.44 0.76
CA GLU A 399 54.43 6.38 0.16
C GLU A 399 55.61 6.66 1.11
N ARG A 400 55.32 6.99 2.39
CA ARG A 400 56.38 7.20 3.41
C ARG A 400 57.26 5.98 3.63
N LEU A 401 56.67 4.79 3.61
CA LEU A 401 57.41 3.54 3.78
C LEU A 401 58.38 3.31 2.61
N ASN A 402 57.98 3.68 1.41
CA ASN A 402 58.83 3.61 0.23
C ASN A 402 60.00 4.62 0.27
N GLU A 403 59.74 5.86 0.69
CA GLU A 403 60.78 6.88 0.90
C GLU A 403 61.82 6.43 1.94
N MET A 404 61.37 5.88 3.07
CA MET A 404 62.27 5.36 4.10
C MET A 404 63.15 4.22 3.59
N ASN A 405 62.59 3.29 2.80
CA ASN A 405 63.36 2.19 2.21
C ASN A 405 64.46 2.70 1.25
N GLN A 406 64.18 3.73 0.46
CA GLN A 406 65.20 4.32 -0.43
C GLN A 406 66.37 4.92 0.37
N SER A 407 66.07 5.72 1.40
CA SER A 407 67.09 6.34 2.25
C SER A 407 67.98 5.29 2.96
N LEU A 408 67.39 4.18 3.41
CA LEU A 408 68.12 3.10 4.07
C LEU A 408 69.10 2.40 3.11
N ASN A 409 68.73 2.28 1.84
CA ASN A 409 69.59 1.69 0.81
C ASN A 409 70.80 2.57 0.49
N GLU A 410 70.60 3.88 0.38
CA GLU A 410 71.68 4.86 0.14
C GLU A 410 72.72 4.85 1.28
N MET A 411 72.25 4.79 2.54
CA MET A 411 73.14 4.76 3.70
C MET A 411 74.02 3.49 3.75
N ASN A 412 73.45 2.33 3.41
CA ASN A 412 74.21 1.07 3.35
C ASN A 412 75.33 1.11 2.30
N GLN A 413 75.10 1.77 1.15
CA GLN A 413 76.08 1.85 0.09
C GLN A 413 77.32 2.68 0.52
N SER A 414 77.10 3.83 1.17
CA SER A 414 78.16 4.68 1.71
C SER A 414 79.03 3.96 2.75
N LEU A 415 78.41 3.19 3.65
CA LEU A 415 79.12 2.42 4.67
C LEU A 415 80.09 1.38 4.06
N ASN A 416 79.65 0.73 2.98
CA ASN A 416 80.44 -0.29 2.29
C ASN A 416 81.70 0.29 1.62
N GLU A 417 81.59 1.48 1.04
CA GLU A 417 82.73 2.18 0.43
C GLU A 417 83.80 2.55 1.47
N SER A 418 83.39 3.01 2.66
CA SER A 418 84.31 3.33 3.77
C SER A 418 85.11 2.11 4.26
N ASN A 419 84.46 0.94 4.35
CA ASN A 419 85.11 -0.29 4.79
C ASN A 419 86.17 -0.76 3.80
N LYS A 420 85.89 -0.69 2.49
CA LYS A 420 86.83 -1.10 1.44
C LYS A 420 88.11 -0.27 1.45
N MET A 421 88.01 1.03 1.76
CA MET A 421 89.17 1.89 1.97
C MET A 421 90.05 1.38 3.12
N LYS A 422 89.47 1.09 4.29
CA LYS A 422 90.23 0.61 5.47
C LYS A 422 91.02 -0.68 5.17
N GLU A 423 90.44 -1.62 4.44
CA GLU A 423 91.10 -2.89 4.08
C GLU A 423 92.39 -2.69 3.27
N VAL A 424 92.38 -1.77 2.30
CA VAL A 424 93.55 -1.50 1.44
C VAL A 424 94.75 -1.00 2.24
N TYR A 425 94.54 -0.17 3.26
CA TYR A 425 95.65 0.36 4.09
C TYR A 425 96.19 -0.67 5.08
N ILE A 426 95.32 -1.51 5.66
CA ILE A 426 95.77 -2.66 6.48
C ILE A 426 96.69 -3.55 5.64
N GLY A 427 96.34 -3.82 4.39
CA GLY A 427 97.18 -4.57 3.46
C GLY A 427 98.57 -3.95 3.23
N ARG A 428 98.66 -2.62 3.11
CA ARG A 428 99.96 -1.93 2.94
C ARG A 428 100.82 -1.94 4.21
N PHE A 429 100.22 -1.76 5.38
CA PHE A 429 100.93 -1.82 6.66
C PHE A 429 101.57 -3.20 6.87
N LEU A 430 100.81 -4.27 6.64
CA LEU A 430 101.32 -5.64 6.77
C LEU A 430 102.49 -5.92 5.79
N ARG A 431 102.43 -5.35 4.57
CA ARG A 431 103.54 -5.44 3.61
C ARG A 431 104.81 -4.74 4.10
N LEU A 432 104.68 -3.61 4.80
CA LEU A 432 105.83 -2.90 5.38
C LEU A 432 106.48 -3.72 6.50
N CYS A 433 105.68 -4.31 7.40
CA CYS A 433 106.20 -5.21 8.42
C CYS A 433 107.00 -6.36 7.80
N ALA A 434 106.53 -6.93 6.70
CA ALA A 434 107.25 -7.99 5.99
C ALA A 434 108.61 -7.52 5.43
N ILE A 435 108.69 -6.32 4.85
CA ILE A 435 109.95 -5.76 4.33
C ILE A 435 110.99 -5.56 5.44
N TYR A 436 110.57 -5.02 6.59
CA TYR A 436 111.49 -4.79 7.72
C TYR A 436 111.94 -6.09 8.38
N VAL A 437 111.05 -7.08 8.49
CA VAL A 437 111.44 -8.43 8.96
C VAL A 437 112.54 -9.01 8.06
N ASP A 438 112.42 -8.88 6.74
CA ASP A 438 113.40 -9.41 5.79
C ASP A 438 114.75 -8.66 5.85
N LYS A 439 114.73 -7.34 6.10
CA LYS A 439 115.95 -6.55 6.34
C LYS A 439 116.66 -6.96 7.63
N ILE A 440 115.93 -7.11 8.73
CA ILE A 440 116.51 -7.56 10.01
C ILE A 440 117.11 -8.96 9.84
N GLU A 441 116.42 -9.86 9.14
CA GLU A 441 116.92 -11.21 8.87
C GLU A 441 118.18 -11.20 7.99
N THR A 442 118.23 -10.31 6.99
CA THR A 442 119.43 -10.11 6.14
C THR A 442 120.61 -9.58 6.94
N MET A 443 120.37 -8.60 7.84
CA MET A 443 121.39 -8.09 8.76
C MET A 443 121.89 -9.21 9.68
N ARG A 444 120.98 -9.98 10.30
CA ARG A 444 121.30 -11.11 11.18
C ARG A 444 122.20 -12.13 10.46
N LYS A 445 121.84 -12.52 9.23
CA LYS A 445 122.65 -13.45 8.41
C LYS A 445 124.05 -12.91 8.12
N ARG A 446 124.18 -11.60 7.82
CA ARG A 446 125.48 -10.96 7.58
C ARG A 446 126.34 -10.87 8.83
N VAL A 447 125.76 -10.48 9.97
CA VAL A 447 126.46 -10.46 11.27
C VAL A 447 127.00 -11.86 11.59
N VAL A 448 126.15 -12.90 11.48
CA VAL A 448 126.58 -14.29 11.69
C VAL A 448 127.72 -14.70 10.76
N LYS A 449 127.69 -14.26 9.48
CA LYS A 449 128.74 -14.54 8.51
C LYS A 449 130.09 -13.90 8.90
N LEU A 450 130.09 -12.60 9.25
CA LEU A 450 131.32 -11.86 9.59
C LEU A 450 131.94 -12.32 10.91
N VAL A 451 131.11 -12.64 11.91
CA VAL A 451 131.58 -13.21 13.19
C VAL A 451 132.25 -14.57 12.96
N LYS A 452 131.65 -15.46 12.14
CA LYS A 452 132.26 -16.76 11.81
C LYS A 452 133.60 -16.61 11.07
N ALA A 453 133.76 -15.59 10.24
CA ALA A 453 135.00 -15.31 9.52
C ALA A 453 136.09 -14.66 10.40
N ARG A 454 135.82 -14.40 11.69
CA ARG A 454 136.69 -13.66 12.64
C ARG A 454 137.09 -12.26 12.15
N GLU A 455 136.36 -11.69 11.19
CA GLU A 455 136.57 -10.35 10.66
C GLU A 455 135.91 -9.27 11.56
N LEU A 456 136.24 -9.28 12.85
CA LEU A 456 135.57 -8.43 13.85
C LEU A 456 135.75 -6.93 13.55
N ASN A 457 136.88 -6.52 12.97
CA ASN A 457 137.11 -5.12 12.60
C ASN A 457 136.17 -4.64 11.48
N LYS A 458 135.89 -5.48 10.47
CA LYS A 458 134.93 -5.14 9.39
C LYS A 458 133.49 -5.10 9.90
N LEU A 459 133.14 -5.98 10.84
CA LEU A 459 131.84 -5.92 11.52
C LEU A 459 131.71 -4.60 12.30
N LEU A 460 132.77 -4.18 13.01
CA LEU A 460 132.77 -2.94 13.76
C LEU A 460 132.62 -1.73 12.84
N GLU A 461 133.37 -1.66 11.74
CA GLU A 461 133.22 -0.62 10.71
C GLU A 461 131.81 -0.58 10.13
N GLN A 462 131.18 -1.74 9.85
CA GLN A 462 129.82 -1.78 9.32
C GLN A 462 128.75 -1.43 10.35
N MET A 463 128.89 -1.87 11.60
CA MET A 463 127.93 -1.54 12.65
C MET A 463 128.07 -0.07 13.10
N GLN A 464 129.23 0.55 12.87
CA GLN A 464 129.48 1.98 13.11
C GLN A 464 129.18 2.85 11.88
N ALA A 465 129.16 2.28 10.67
CA ALA A 465 128.60 2.92 9.49
C ALA A 465 127.08 3.00 9.66
N GLY A 466 126.61 4.10 10.25
CA GLY A 466 125.19 4.40 10.33
C GLY A 466 124.60 4.51 8.92
N GLU A 467 123.97 3.44 8.44
CA GLU A 467 123.17 3.48 7.21
C GLU A 467 122.00 4.45 7.40
N ALA A 468 121.57 5.08 6.31
CA ALA A 468 120.55 6.13 6.25
C ALA A 468 119.11 5.63 6.52
N TYR A 469 118.89 4.79 7.54
CA TYR A 469 117.59 4.20 7.90
C TYR A 469 116.50 5.24 8.17
N MET A 470 116.88 6.44 8.62
CA MET A 470 115.94 7.52 8.92
C MET A 470 115.31 8.14 7.68
N GLY A 471 116.08 8.29 6.60
CA GLY A 471 115.56 8.85 5.35
C GLY A 471 114.47 7.98 4.76
N GLU A 472 114.69 6.66 4.76
CA GLU A 472 113.74 5.69 4.22
C GLU A 472 112.46 5.60 5.06
N LEU A 473 112.56 5.62 6.40
CA LEU A 473 111.38 5.67 7.29
C LEU A 473 110.49 6.88 6.96
N TYR A 474 111.10 8.04 6.75
CA TYR A 474 110.40 9.27 6.44
C TYR A 474 109.74 9.26 5.06
N GLU A 475 110.42 8.76 4.02
CA GLU A 475 109.80 8.62 2.69
C GLU A 475 108.59 7.68 2.71
N TYR A 476 108.68 6.57 3.46
CA TYR A 476 107.56 5.66 3.61
C TYR A 476 106.41 6.29 4.40
N PHE A 477 106.71 6.98 5.50
CA PHE A 477 105.71 7.68 6.28
C PHE A 477 104.97 8.72 5.44
N ASP A 478 105.73 9.59 4.76
CA ASP A 478 105.19 10.69 3.95
C ASP A 478 104.28 10.15 2.83
N SER A 479 104.77 9.16 2.07
CA SER A 479 104.01 8.58 0.95
C SER A 479 102.75 7.80 1.37
N ALA A 480 102.80 7.14 2.53
CA ALA A 480 101.64 6.43 3.08
C ALA A 480 100.60 7.42 3.62
N PHE A 481 101.07 8.45 4.33
CA PHE A 481 100.21 9.45 4.96
C PHE A 481 99.52 10.34 3.92
N LEU A 482 100.25 10.86 2.93
CA LEU A 482 99.68 11.69 1.86
C LEU A 482 98.68 10.92 0.99
N LYS A 483 98.80 9.59 0.88
CA LYS A 483 97.77 8.79 0.21
C LYS A 483 96.54 8.57 1.08
N LEU A 484 96.68 8.53 2.40
CA LEU A 484 95.55 8.38 3.32
C LEU A 484 94.78 9.69 3.49
N PHE A 485 95.50 10.81 3.43
CA PHE A 485 94.96 12.16 3.51
C PHE A 485 95.52 13.02 2.36
N PRO A 486 95.01 12.85 1.12
CA PRO A 486 95.49 13.57 -0.07
C PRO A 486 95.46 15.08 0.10
N ASP A 487 94.40 15.58 0.73
CA ASP A 487 94.17 17.01 0.91
C ASP A 487 94.79 17.53 2.21
N PHE A 488 95.58 16.73 2.94
CA PHE A 488 96.08 17.10 4.26
C PHE A 488 96.86 18.41 4.26
N VAL A 489 97.75 18.60 3.28
CA VAL A 489 98.61 19.79 3.23
C VAL A 489 97.77 21.04 2.96
N GLU A 490 96.76 20.93 2.09
CA GLU A 490 95.84 22.03 1.80
C GLU A 490 94.96 22.37 3.01
N GLU A 491 94.32 21.36 3.62
CA GLU A 491 93.49 21.54 4.80
C GLU A 491 94.31 22.04 6.00
N PHE A 492 95.54 21.56 6.17
CA PHE A 492 96.45 22.03 7.21
C PHE A 492 96.87 23.49 6.99
N ASN A 493 97.22 23.85 5.75
CA ASN A 493 97.54 25.23 5.39
C ASN A 493 96.34 26.18 5.52
N ALA A 494 95.11 25.68 5.37
CA ALA A 494 93.90 26.46 5.62
C ALA A 494 93.74 26.85 7.10
N LEU A 495 94.41 26.14 8.03
CA LEU A 495 94.44 26.46 9.46
C LEU A 495 95.53 27.48 9.84
N LEU A 496 96.45 27.83 8.92
CA LEU A 496 97.56 28.75 9.17
C LEU A 496 97.33 30.13 8.54
N LYS A 497 97.86 31.18 9.19
CA LYS A 497 97.85 32.55 8.65
C LYS A 497 98.50 32.56 7.26
N PRO A 498 97.99 33.32 6.27
CA PRO A 498 98.49 33.26 4.89
C PRO A 498 100.00 33.41 4.72
N LYS A 499 100.66 34.23 5.56
CA LYS A 499 102.11 34.48 5.53
C LYS A 499 102.95 33.33 6.11
N GLU A 500 102.33 32.41 6.83
CA GLU A 500 102.98 31.34 7.59
C GLU A 500 102.67 29.94 7.03
N ARG A 501 101.99 29.86 5.87
CA ARG A 501 101.66 28.60 5.19
C ARG A 501 102.94 27.89 4.73
N ILE A 502 102.93 26.57 4.85
CA ILE A 502 104.08 25.71 4.52
C ILE A 502 103.94 25.27 3.06
N VAL A 503 104.91 25.62 2.24
CA VAL A 503 105.04 25.13 0.86
C VAL A 503 106.00 23.95 0.86
N LEU A 504 105.62 22.85 0.22
CA LEU A 504 106.48 21.69 0.07
C LEU A 504 107.57 21.95 -0.98
N GLU A 505 108.78 21.44 -0.75
CA GLU A 505 109.84 21.42 -1.76
C GLU A 505 109.61 20.33 -2.82
N ASP A 506 108.87 19.27 -2.44
CA ASP A 506 108.47 18.14 -3.26
C ASP A 506 107.10 17.65 -2.76
N ASP A 507 106.10 17.55 -3.65
CA ASP A 507 104.72 17.13 -3.33
C ASP A 507 104.64 15.72 -2.71
N SER A 508 105.72 14.93 -2.78
CA SER A 508 105.81 13.59 -2.21
C SER A 508 106.51 13.50 -0.85
N ARG A 509 107.05 14.62 -0.32
CA ARG A 509 107.82 14.65 0.92
C ARG A 509 107.30 15.70 1.88
N LEU A 510 106.98 15.29 3.10
CA LEU A 510 106.57 16.19 4.17
C LEU A 510 107.80 16.84 4.82
N SER A 511 107.68 18.12 5.16
CA SER A 511 108.65 18.76 6.04
C SER A 511 108.57 18.16 7.46
N THR A 512 109.65 18.28 8.25
CA THR A 512 109.64 17.83 9.66
C THR A 512 108.44 18.37 10.44
N THR A 513 108.07 19.62 10.17
CA THR A 513 106.88 20.24 10.76
C THR A 513 105.60 19.50 10.38
N LEU A 514 105.39 19.24 9.08
CA LEU A 514 104.20 18.52 8.63
C LEU A 514 104.18 17.08 9.14
N ARG A 515 105.33 16.41 9.30
CA ARG A 515 105.39 15.07 9.90
C ARG A 515 104.90 15.05 11.35
N ILE A 516 105.28 16.04 12.16
CA ILE A 516 104.79 16.17 13.54
C ILE A 516 103.27 16.25 13.57
N PHE A 517 102.67 17.07 12.70
CA PHE A 517 101.22 17.25 12.67
C PHE A 517 100.47 16.10 11.97
N ALA A 518 101.13 15.42 11.03
CA ALA A 518 100.64 14.17 10.46
C ALA A 518 100.55 13.07 11.53
N LEU A 519 101.54 12.96 12.42
CA LEU A 519 101.50 12.04 13.56
C LEU A 519 100.37 12.39 14.54
N ILE A 520 100.13 13.68 14.81
CA ILE A 520 98.98 14.12 15.62
C ILE A 520 97.66 13.76 14.93
N ARG A 521 97.56 13.92 13.61
CA ARG A 521 96.39 13.51 12.82
C ARG A 521 96.14 12.01 12.89
N LEU A 522 97.19 11.20 12.98
CA LEU A 522 97.10 9.75 13.20
C LEU A 522 96.82 9.36 14.66
N GLY A 523 96.68 10.33 15.57
CA GLY A 523 96.37 10.10 16.98
C GLY A 523 97.60 9.93 17.88
N ILE A 524 98.81 10.18 17.39
CA ILE A 524 100.05 10.17 18.19
C ILE A 524 100.26 11.58 18.75
N GLU A 525 99.68 11.85 19.91
CA GLU A 525 99.65 13.20 20.51
C GLU A 525 100.83 13.46 21.44
N ASP A 526 101.39 12.42 22.03
CA ASP A 526 102.48 12.50 23.00
C ASP A 526 103.77 13.00 22.33
N SER A 527 104.29 14.16 22.77
CA SER A 527 105.54 14.73 22.26
C SER A 527 106.71 13.76 22.39
N SER A 528 106.71 12.88 23.41
CA SER A 528 107.75 11.88 23.64
C SER A 528 107.73 10.80 22.56
N LYS A 529 106.54 10.34 22.16
CA LYS A 529 106.36 9.35 21.08
C LYS A 529 106.69 9.93 19.71
N ILE A 530 106.31 11.18 19.46
CA ILE A 530 106.71 11.88 18.24
C ILE A 530 108.22 12.06 18.19
N ALA A 531 108.84 12.45 19.30
CA ALA A 531 110.28 12.60 19.41
C ALA A 531 111.01 11.28 19.15
N GLU A 532 110.50 10.17 19.69
CA GLU A 532 110.98 8.82 19.42
C GLU A 532 110.87 8.47 17.93
N PHE A 533 109.71 8.66 17.30
CA PHE A 533 109.48 8.34 15.89
C PHE A 533 110.33 9.19 14.93
N LEU A 534 110.47 10.49 15.22
CA LEU A 534 111.25 11.42 14.40
C LEU A 534 112.71 11.53 14.86
N HIS A 535 113.14 10.71 15.83
CA HIS A 535 114.49 10.70 16.39
C HIS A 535 115.03 12.10 16.75
N TYR A 536 114.16 12.96 17.29
CA TYR A 536 114.49 14.28 17.80
C TYR A 536 114.46 14.31 19.32
N SER A 537 115.04 15.34 19.93
CA SER A 537 114.82 15.57 21.36
C SER A 537 113.36 16.00 21.59
N VAL A 538 112.81 15.63 22.75
CA VAL A 538 111.46 16.05 23.16
C VAL A 538 111.33 17.58 23.11
N ASN A 539 112.37 18.31 23.53
CA ASN A 539 112.43 19.78 23.46
C ASN A 539 112.32 20.31 22.01
N THR A 540 112.96 19.64 21.06
CA THR A 540 112.86 20.00 19.64
C THR A 540 111.42 19.89 19.14
N ILE A 541 110.70 18.82 19.49
CA ILE A 541 109.29 18.65 19.13
C ILE A 541 108.41 19.73 19.76
N TYR A 542 108.62 20.06 21.04
CA TYR A 542 107.91 21.16 21.71
C TYR A 542 108.11 22.49 20.98
N ASN A 543 109.33 22.79 20.55
CA ASN A 543 109.63 24.02 19.83
C ASN A 543 108.92 24.08 18.46
N TYR A 544 108.94 23.00 17.67
CA TYR A 544 108.21 22.94 16.40
C TYR A 544 106.70 23.11 16.58
N ARG A 545 106.11 22.43 17.58
CA ARG A 545 104.68 22.55 17.90
C ARG A 545 104.31 23.97 18.32
N ALA A 546 105.07 24.54 19.26
CA ALA A 546 104.82 25.89 19.76
C ALA A 546 104.94 26.95 18.65
N LYS A 547 105.95 26.81 17.77
CA LYS A 547 106.15 27.70 16.61
C LYS A 547 104.91 27.70 15.71
N ILE A 548 104.41 26.53 15.32
CA ILE A 548 103.27 26.44 14.42
C ILE A 548 101.95 26.85 15.08
N LYS A 549 101.74 26.51 16.36
CA LYS A 549 100.57 27.00 17.10
C LYS A 549 100.47 28.52 17.12
N ASN A 550 101.60 29.24 17.14
CA ASN A 550 101.60 30.71 17.06
C ASN A 550 101.20 31.26 15.68
N SER A 551 101.39 30.44 14.64
CA SER A 551 101.07 30.75 13.25
C SER A 551 99.63 30.36 12.84
N ALA A 552 98.86 29.71 13.73
CA ALA A 552 97.48 29.30 13.50
C ALA A 552 96.51 30.50 13.38
N ILE A 553 95.40 30.30 12.63
CA ILE A 553 94.27 31.25 12.54
C ILE A 553 93.31 31.08 13.73
N CYS A 554 93.12 29.84 14.19
CA CYS A 554 92.25 29.53 15.33
C CYS A 554 92.98 29.68 16.66
N ASP A 555 92.25 29.49 17.76
CA ASP A 555 92.83 29.48 19.10
C ASP A 555 93.91 28.40 19.26
N ARG A 556 94.93 28.69 20.08
CA ARG A 556 96.12 27.83 20.27
C ARG A 556 95.77 26.48 20.87
N GLU A 557 94.72 26.41 21.68
CA GLU A 557 94.28 25.16 22.32
C GLU A 557 93.46 24.29 21.36
N GLU A 558 92.72 24.90 20.41
CA GLU A 558 91.92 24.18 19.42
C GLU A 558 92.71 23.67 18.21
N PHE A 559 93.87 24.27 17.91
CA PHE A 559 94.58 24.01 16.66
C PHE A 559 94.87 22.53 16.41
N GLU A 560 95.43 21.82 17.39
CA GLU A 560 95.72 20.39 17.24
C GLU A 560 94.45 19.53 17.12
N GLN A 561 93.32 19.95 17.71
CA GLN A 561 92.03 19.26 17.53
C GLN A 561 91.50 19.42 16.10
N ARG A 562 91.62 20.62 15.52
CA ARG A 562 91.25 20.84 14.11
C ARG A 562 92.16 20.05 13.17
N VAL A 563 93.46 19.97 13.46
CA VAL A 563 94.39 19.13 12.70
C VAL A 563 93.95 17.66 12.72
N LYS A 564 93.39 17.15 13.81
CA LYS A 564 92.87 15.76 13.87
C LYS A 564 91.64 15.54 13.00
N GLN A 565 90.82 16.57 12.79
CA GLN A 565 89.58 16.49 12.01
C GLN A 565 89.81 16.58 10.50
N ILE A 566 91.03 16.91 10.05
CA ILE A 566 91.39 16.98 8.63
C ILE A 566 91.05 15.67 7.92
N GLY A 567 90.30 15.73 6.81
CA GLY A 567 89.84 14.54 6.08
C GLY A 567 88.81 13.65 6.82
N MET A 568 88.21 14.10 7.93
CA MET A 568 86.99 13.51 8.50
C MET A 568 85.78 14.30 8.00
N LYS A 569 85.16 13.87 6.89
CA LYS A 569 83.85 14.36 6.45
C LYS A 569 82.75 13.41 6.91
#